data_AF-A0A2A2RGN6-F1
#
_entry.id   AF-A0A2A2RGN6-F1
#
_cell.length_a   1.000
_cell.length_b   1.000
_cell.length_c   1.000
_cell.angle_alpha   90.00
_cell.angle_beta   90.00
_cell.angle_gamma   90.00
#
_symmetry.space_group_name_H-M   'P 1'
#
loop_
_entity.id
_entity.type
_entity.pdbx_description
1 polymer ?
#
loop_
_entity_poly.entity_id
_entity_poly.type
_entity_poly.pdbx_seq_one_letter_code
_entity_poly.pdbx_strand_id
1 'polypeptide(L)'
;MKDKTKRVIKVQIPISTWVKSILIGVGAFAFIVFAIWQTGKPIVDAKMTGTVVSKEFKPLAQAERQITLNRDGAVRTDNVDGEYIITVEVLLKDGSKKTFTVWLNDQQRFESTNVGDTFDVGPYLVKE
;
A
#
# COMPACT_ATOMS: atom_id res chain seq x y z
N MET A 1 -23.57 39.68 60.86
CA MET A 1 -22.91 39.05 59.71
C MET A 1 -22.97 37.53 59.89
N LYS A 2 -23.68 36.81 59.00
CA LYS A 2 -23.86 35.36 59.10
C LYS A 2 -22.82 34.71 58.21
N ASP A 3 -21.79 34.16 58.82
CA ASP A 3 -20.68 33.52 58.12
C ASP A 3 -21.20 32.29 57.35
N LYS A 4 -21.27 32.40 56.03
CA LYS A 4 -21.67 31.30 55.15
C LYS A 4 -20.41 30.49 54.86
N THR A 5 -20.12 29.53 55.73
CA THR A 5 -19.05 28.55 55.52
C THR A 5 -19.32 27.82 54.21
N LYS A 6 -18.53 28.12 53.17
CA LYS A 6 -18.56 27.41 51.88
C LYS A 6 -18.22 25.94 52.14
N ARG A 7 -19.23 25.06 52.13
CA ARG A 7 -19.00 23.61 52.13
C ARG A 7 -18.39 23.24 50.79
N VAL A 8 -17.09 22.97 50.77
CA VAL A 8 -16.42 22.38 49.62
C VAL A 8 -16.77 20.90 49.62
N ILE A 9 -17.77 20.51 48.84
CA ILE A 9 -18.13 19.11 48.63
C ILE A 9 -17.04 18.52 47.72
N LYS A 10 -16.06 17.81 48.30
CA LYS A 10 -15.13 16.98 47.52
C LYS A 10 -15.94 15.82 46.96
N VAL A 11 -16.31 15.90 45.68
CA VAL A 11 -16.97 14.81 44.96
C VAL A 11 -15.95 13.68 44.81
N GLN A 12 -16.04 12.68 45.68
CA GLN A 12 -15.18 11.51 45.64
C GLN A 12 -15.75 10.56 44.58
N ILE A 13 -15.17 10.61 43.38
CA ILE A 13 -15.59 9.73 42.28
C ILE A 13 -15.28 8.29 42.73
N PRO A 14 -16.28 7.38 42.74
CA PRO A 14 -16.04 6.02 43.17
C PRO A 14 -15.06 5.34 42.21
N ILE A 15 -14.12 4.57 42.77
CA ILE A 15 -13.07 3.87 42.03
C ILE A 15 -13.67 2.96 40.93
N SER A 16 -14.87 2.42 41.16
CA SER A 16 -15.61 1.63 40.17
C SER A 16 -15.92 2.41 38.87
N THR A 17 -16.09 3.73 38.93
CA THR A 17 -16.26 4.57 37.74
C THR A 17 -14.97 4.65 36.93
N TRP A 18 -13.82 4.78 37.59
CA TRP A 18 -12.52 4.78 36.93
C TRP A 18 -12.24 3.44 36.22
N VAL A 19 -12.52 2.32 36.90
CA VAL A 19 -12.35 0.97 36.33
C VAL A 19 -13.26 0.77 35.11
N LYS A 20 -14.53 1.20 35.20
CA LYS A 20 -15.47 1.11 34.07
C LYS A 20 -15.02 1.97 32.88
N SER A 21 -14.55 3.20 33.13
CA SER A 21 -14.04 4.07 32.06
C SER A 21 -12.80 3.49 31.39
N ILE A 22 -11.88 2.89 32.15
CA ILE A 22 -10.70 2.20 31.60
C ILE A 22 -11.13 1.01 30.75
N LEU A 23 -12.06 0.18 31.23
CA LEU A 23 -12.57 -0.97 30.48
C LEU A 23 -13.23 -0.56 29.15
N ILE A 24 -14.02 0.51 29.15
CA ILE A 24 -14.63 1.06 27.94
C ILE A 24 -13.55 1.58 26.98
N GLY A 25 -12.55 2.30 27.50
CA GLY A 25 -11.43 2.80 26.69
C GLY A 25 -10.61 1.68 26.04
N VAL A 26 -10.28 0.63 26.79
CA VAL A 26 -9.58 -0.55 26.26
C VAL A 26 -10.44 -1.29 25.23
N GLY A 27 -11.74 -1.42 25.49
CA GLY A 27 -12.67 -2.04 24.54
C GLY A 27 -12.76 -1.27 23.22
N ALA A 28 -12.90 0.06 23.28
CA ALA A 28 -12.90 0.92 22.10
C ALA A 28 -11.57 0.85 21.34
N PHE A 29 -10.45 0.84 22.05
CA PHE A 29 -9.12 0.70 21.43
C PHE A 29 -8.95 -0.64 20.72
N ALA A 30 -9.31 -1.74 21.38
CA ALA A 30 -9.28 -3.08 20.78
C ALA A 30 -10.17 -3.17 19.54
N PHE A 31 -11.35 -2.55 19.58
CA PHE A 31 -12.25 -2.49 18.43
C PHE A 31 -11.64 -1.72 17.24
N ILE A 32 -11.00 -0.58 17.48
CA ILE A 32 -10.32 0.20 16.43
C ILE A 32 -9.20 -0.61 15.79
N VAL A 33 -8.35 -1.24 16.61
CA VAL A 33 -7.26 -2.11 16.11
C VAL A 33 -7.82 -3.26 15.29
N PHE A 34 -8.89 -3.90 15.75
CA PHE A 34 -9.56 -4.98 15.02
C PHE A 34 -10.16 -4.51 13.69
N ALA A 35 -10.79 -3.33 13.66
CA ALA A 35 -11.36 -2.76 12.44
C ALA A 35 -10.27 -2.43 11.40
N ILE A 36 -9.14 -1.87 11.82
CA ILE A 36 -7.98 -1.63 10.95
C ILE A 36 -7.44 -2.96 10.41
N TRP A 37 -7.34 -3.99 11.26
CA TRP A 37 -6.87 -5.30 10.85
C TRP A 37 -7.82 -6.00 9.87
N GLN A 38 -9.14 -5.87 10.06
CA GLN A 38 -10.15 -6.40 9.14
C GLN A 38 -10.12 -5.70 7.78
N THR A 39 -9.98 -4.38 7.75
CA THR A 39 -9.99 -3.59 6.50
C THR A 39 -8.71 -3.73 5.67
N GLY A 40 -7.56 -4.02 6.30
CA GLY A 40 -6.30 -4.25 5.56
C GLY A 40 -6.21 -5.59 4.82
N LYS A 41 -6.92 -6.63 5.28
CA LYS A 41 -6.91 -7.98 4.68
C LYS A 41 -7.32 -8.04 3.21
N PRO A 42 -8.45 -7.44 2.77
CA PRO A 42 -8.87 -7.52 1.37
C PRO A 42 -7.90 -6.85 0.40
N ILE A 43 -7.12 -5.85 0.84
CA ILE A 43 -6.14 -5.15 -0.01
C ILE A 43 -4.94 -6.04 -0.30
N VAL A 44 -4.47 -6.81 0.69
CA VAL A 44 -3.33 -7.72 0.51
C VAL A 44 -3.71 -8.91 -0.37
N ASP A 45 -4.92 -9.44 -0.21
CA ASP A 45 -5.41 -10.61 -0.97
C ASP A 45 -5.74 -10.30 -2.43
N ALA A 46 -5.87 -9.00 -2.79
CA ALA A 46 -6.06 -8.53 -4.15
C ALA A 46 -4.75 -8.25 -4.89
N LYS A 47 -3.60 -8.25 -4.22
CA LYS A 47 -2.31 -8.02 -4.89
C LYS A 47 -1.91 -9.25 -5.67
N MET A 48 -1.59 -9.07 -6.95
CA MET A 48 -1.00 -10.11 -7.78
C MET A 48 0.52 -10.03 -7.64
N THR A 49 1.05 -10.45 -6.50
CA THR A 49 2.49 -10.49 -6.25
C THR A 49 3.11 -11.78 -6.77
N GLY A 50 4.21 -11.66 -7.50
CA GLY A 50 5.02 -12.79 -7.96
C GLY A 50 6.51 -12.56 -7.72
N THR A 51 7.32 -13.53 -8.12
CA THR A 51 8.79 -13.46 -8.04
C THR A 51 9.34 -13.07 -9.41
N VAL A 52 10.26 -12.12 -9.45
CA VAL A 52 10.97 -11.76 -10.69
C VAL A 52 11.88 -12.92 -11.08
N VAL A 53 11.65 -13.52 -12.26
CA VAL A 53 12.42 -14.68 -12.76
C VAL A 53 13.44 -14.30 -13.82
N SER A 54 13.20 -13.20 -14.55
CA SER A 54 14.18 -12.68 -15.50
C SER A 54 14.05 -11.18 -15.68
N LYS A 55 15.14 -10.59 -16.17
CA LYS A 55 15.26 -9.18 -16.46
C LYS A 55 15.93 -9.02 -17.83
N GLU A 56 15.33 -8.23 -18.71
CA GLU A 56 15.80 -8.00 -20.07
C GLU A 56 15.73 -6.51 -20.39
N PHE A 57 16.82 -5.96 -20.92
CA PHE A 57 16.86 -4.60 -21.45
C PHE A 57 16.99 -4.67 -22.96
N LYS A 58 16.04 -4.06 -23.68
CA LYS A 58 16.07 -3.96 -25.14
C LYS A 58 16.38 -2.52 -25.54
N PRO A 59 17.62 -2.18 -25.89
CA PRO A 59 17.96 -0.83 -26.31
C PRO A 59 17.24 -0.48 -27.61
N LEU A 60 16.67 0.73 -27.69
CA LEU A 60 16.16 1.25 -28.96
C LEU A 60 17.35 1.77 -29.79
N ALA A 61 17.32 1.54 -31.11
CA ALA A 61 18.41 1.96 -32.00
C ALA A 61 18.59 3.49 -32.06
N GLN A 62 17.55 4.25 -31.70
CA GLN A 62 17.57 5.68 -31.39
C GLN A 62 16.65 5.90 -30.19
N ALA A 63 17.08 6.71 -29.21
CA ALA A 63 16.21 7.11 -28.10
C ALA A 63 14.96 7.81 -28.65
N GLU A 64 13.79 7.24 -28.39
CA GLU A 64 12.53 7.80 -28.85
C GLU A 64 11.95 8.73 -27.78
N ARG A 65 11.39 9.85 -28.23
CA ARG A 65 10.61 10.75 -27.38
C ARG A 65 9.22 10.18 -27.24
N GLN A 66 8.94 9.54 -26.10
CA GLN A 66 7.59 9.14 -25.76
C GLN A 66 6.83 10.38 -25.27
N ILE A 67 5.73 10.72 -25.94
CA ILE A 67 4.82 11.77 -25.52
C ILE A 67 3.59 11.09 -24.90
N THR A 68 3.44 11.22 -23.59
CA THR A 68 2.25 10.75 -22.87
C THR A 68 1.33 11.94 -22.63
N LEU A 69 0.11 11.89 -23.20
CA LEU A 69 -0.97 12.79 -22.83
C LEU A 69 -1.78 12.16 -21.70
N ASN A 70 -1.67 12.75 -20.52
CA ASN A 70 -2.50 12.36 -19.40
C ASN A 70 -3.91 12.94 -19.55
N ARG A 71 -4.89 12.30 -18.90
CA ARG A 71 -6.31 12.70 -18.93
C ARG A 71 -6.59 14.07 -18.31
N ASP A 72 -5.70 14.57 -17.47
CA ASP A 72 -5.70 15.93 -16.91
C ASP A 72 -5.15 16.99 -17.89
N GLY A 73 -4.73 16.57 -19.10
CA GLY A 73 -4.14 17.43 -20.11
C GLY A 73 -2.64 17.66 -19.91
N ALA A 74 -2.01 17.02 -18.92
CA ALA A 74 -0.57 17.10 -18.74
C ALA A 74 0.15 16.31 -19.85
N VAL A 75 1.07 16.99 -20.53
CA VAL A 75 1.95 16.37 -21.53
C VAL A 75 3.26 16.02 -20.85
N ARG A 76 3.58 14.73 -20.75
CA ARG A 76 4.87 14.25 -20.28
C ARG A 76 5.69 13.80 -21.48
N THR A 77 6.91 14.29 -21.61
CA THR A 77 7.86 13.87 -22.65
C THR A 77 8.98 13.13 -21.97
N ASP A 78 9.00 11.81 -22.13
CA ASP A 78 10.07 10.96 -21.62
C ASP A 78 11.01 10.61 -22.76
N ASN A 79 12.32 10.73 -22.51
CA ASN A 79 13.33 10.16 -23.39
C ASN A 79 13.53 8.72 -22.94
N VAL A 80 13.19 7.76 -23.81
CA VAL A 80 13.26 6.34 -23.48
C VAL A 80 14.44 5.73 -24.22
N ASP A 81 15.48 5.35 -23.47
CA ASP A 81 16.71 4.77 -24.04
C ASP A 81 16.53 3.31 -24.50
N GLY A 82 15.43 2.67 -24.11
CA GLY A 82 15.08 1.30 -24.45
C GLY A 82 13.90 0.77 -23.65
N GLU A 83 13.45 -0.43 -23.98
CA GLU A 83 12.41 -1.11 -23.20
C GLU A 83 13.04 -1.82 -21.99
N TYR A 84 12.56 -1.47 -20.79
CA TYR A 84 12.92 -2.11 -19.53
C TYR A 84 11.92 -3.21 -19.21
N ILE A 85 12.27 -4.48 -19.44
CA ILE A 85 11.34 -5.60 -19.35
C ILE A 85 11.73 -6.51 -18.18
N ILE A 86 10.76 -6.83 -17.32
CA ILE A 86 10.91 -7.88 -16.31
C ILE A 86 9.91 -8.99 -16.55
N THR A 87 10.29 -10.21 -16.22
CA THR A 87 9.41 -11.37 -16.23
C THR A 87 9.12 -11.78 -14.81
N VAL A 88 7.85 -11.84 -14.44
CA VAL A 88 7.40 -12.15 -13.08
C VAL A 88 6.58 -13.44 -13.08
N GLU A 89 6.97 -14.41 -12.27
CA GLU A 89 6.20 -15.63 -12.02
C GLU A 89 5.28 -15.43 -10.81
N VAL A 90 3.97 -15.48 -11.05
CA VAL A 90 2.95 -15.36 -10.01
C VAL A 90 2.38 -16.75 -9.72
N LEU A 91 2.32 -17.11 -8.44
CA LEU A 91 1.59 -18.28 -7.98
C LEU A 91 0.13 -17.90 -7.79
N LEU A 92 -0.76 -18.48 -8.59
CA LEU A 92 -2.19 -18.24 -8.55
C LEU A 92 -2.85 -19.03 -7.40
N LYS A 93 -4.07 -18.63 -7.01
CA LYS A 93 -4.83 -19.27 -5.90
C LYS A 93 -5.15 -20.75 -6.15
N ASP A 94 -5.15 -21.18 -7.41
CA ASP A 94 -5.33 -22.58 -7.83
C ASP A 94 -4.03 -23.41 -7.77
N GLY A 95 -2.92 -22.81 -7.35
CA GLY A 95 -1.60 -23.44 -7.28
C GLY A 95 -0.85 -23.47 -8.61
N SER A 96 -1.44 -22.95 -9.69
CA SER A 96 -0.77 -22.83 -10.98
C SER A 96 0.20 -21.64 -10.99
N LYS A 97 1.27 -21.76 -11.77
CA LYS A 97 2.24 -20.69 -11.98
C LYS A 97 1.94 -20.00 -13.30
N LYS A 98 1.86 -18.67 -13.28
CA LYS A 98 1.67 -17.87 -14.49
C LYS A 98 2.75 -16.81 -14.59
N THR A 99 3.31 -16.71 -15.79
CA THR A 99 4.37 -15.76 -16.10
C THR A 99 3.77 -14.51 -16.73
N PHE A 100 4.21 -13.34 -16.26
CA PHE A 100 3.80 -12.04 -16.76
C PHE A 100 5.03 -11.24 -17.21
N THR A 101 4.95 -10.71 -18.42
CA THR A 101 5.90 -9.72 -18.93
C THR A 101 5.44 -8.34 -18.50
N VAL A 102 6.30 -7.60 -17.83
CA VAL A 102 6.02 -6.25 -17.32
C VAL A 102 7.03 -5.28 -17.92
N TRP A 103 6.52 -4.20 -18.51
CA TRP A 103 7.30 -3.08 -19.00
C TRP A 103 7.39 -2.03 -17.89
N LEU A 104 8.61 -1.67 -17.52
CA LEU A 104 8.89 -0.63 -16.55
C LEU A 104 9.10 0.70 -17.28
N ASN A 105 8.53 1.76 -16.71
CA ASN A 105 8.56 3.09 -17.30
C ASN A 105 9.89 3.83 -17.08
N ASP A 106 10.76 3.34 -16.19
CA ASP A 106 12.00 4.02 -15.83
C ASP A 106 13.15 3.03 -15.57
N GLN A 107 14.36 3.51 -15.86
CA GLN A 107 15.61 2.75 -15.68
C GLN A 107 15.91 2.49 -14.20
N GLN A 108 15.65 3.46 -13.33
CA GLN A 108 16.02 3.38 -11.92
C GLN A 108 15.31 2.21 -11.23
N ARG A 109 14.04 2.00 -11.52
CA ARG A 109 13.21 0.92 -11.01
C ARG A 109 13.61 -0.43 -11.60
N PHE A 110 14.01 -0.45 -12.86
CA PHE A 110 14.60 -1.63 -13.49
C PHE A 110 15.93 -2.02 -12.85
N GLU A 111 16.79 -1.06 -12.53
CA GLU A 111 18.06 -1.30 -11.84
C GLU A 111 17.87 -1.74 -10.40
N SER A 112 16.90 -1.15 -9.68
CA SER A 112 16.61 -1.52 -8.30
C SER A 112 15.93 -2.88 -8.15
N THR A 113 15.32 -3.40 -9.22
CA THR A 113 14.64 -4.70 -9.22
C THR A 113 15.61 -5.81 -9.59
N ASN A 114 15.73 -6.80 -8.70
CA ASN A 114 16.56 -7.98 -8.90
C ASN A 114 15.73 -9.24 -9.15
N VAL A 115 16.36 -10.22 -9.80
CA VAL A 115 15.79 -11.57 -9.93
C VAL A 115 15.70 -12.18 -8.53
N GLY A 116 14.54 -12.73 -8.18
CA GLY A 116 14.23 -13.20 -6.84
C GLY A 116 13.43 -12.21 -5.99
N ASP A 117 13.33 -10.94 -6.40
CA ASP A 117 12.51 -9.96 -5.68
C ASP A 117 11.02 -10.24 -5.85
N THR A 118 10.24 -9.84 -4.85
CA THR A 118 8.77 -9.84 -4.92
C THR A 118 8.29 -8.61 -5.67
N PHE A 119 7.47 -8.81 -6.71
CA PHE A 119 6.95 -7.75 -7.56
C PHE A 119 5.43 -7.84 -7.69
N ASP A 120 4.73 -6.72 -7.51
CA ASP A 120 3.29 -6.62 -7.71
C ASP A 120 2.97 -6.30 -9.17
N VAL A 121 2.46 -7.29 -9.91
CA VAL A 121 2.11 -7.12 -11.32
C VAL A 121 0.72 -6.49 -11.49
N GLY A 122 -0.09 -6.42 -10.44
CA GLY A 122 -1.48 -5.95 -10.50
C GLY A 122 -1.66 -4.62 -11.25
N PRO A 123 -0.88 -3.56 -10.94
CA PRO A 123 -0.96 -2.27 -11.63
C PRO A 123 -0.64 -2.31 -13.13
N TYR A 124 0.12 -3.31 -13.59
CA TYR A 124 0.57 -3.44 -14.98
C TYR A 124 -0.34 -4.32 -15.85
N LEU A 125 -1.31 -5.01 -15.24
CA LEU A 125 -2.27 -5.87 -15.94
C LEU A 125 -3.58 -5.15 -16.25
N VAL A 126 -3.80 -3.98 -15.67
CA VAL A 126 -4.98 -3.16 -15.96
C VAL A 126 -4.79 -2.54 -17.34
N LYS A 127 -5.52 -3.06 -18.34
CA LYS A 127 -5.74 -2.32 -19.59
C LYS A 127 -6.55 -1.06 -19.23
N GLU A 128 -6.01 0.10 -19.53
CA GLU A 128 -6.76 1.36 -19.56
C GLU A 128 -7.96 1.27 -20.52
#